data_AF-A0A401KR28-F1
#
_entry.id   AF-A0A401KR28-F1
#
_cell.length_a   1.000
_cell.length_b   1.000
_cell.length_c   1.000
_cell.angle_alpha   90.00
_cell.angle_beta   90.00
_cell.angle_gamma   90.00
#
_symmetry.space_group_name_H-M   'P 1'
#
loop_
_entity.id
_entity.type
_entity.pdbx_description
1 polymer ?
#
loop_
_entity_poly.entity_id
_entity_poly.type
_entity_poly.pdbx_seq_one_letter_code
_entity_poly.pdbx_strand_id
1 'polypeptide(L)'
;MSSEPLTWSAIWLAGVGQLASEHWALSNVAGFVYAQWWTLNHLHAAIEAQPSLSRLSGKLNDPVASEAARVPRDLVLCIQDEQFERAVELFTSHPDILEPCGPNPLKSPNLLNHKYPRFKAIGWASFWLLVPGDYCHLTVEPQNIEWSLGGLPYPKLPVYVQSAIDSKSLLDLEELVDGMNLAEEWGHRELDLEGHTDTKWLEDYAQAFRDDGVDEMFIFVDPTPVSRKEIWTHAVRNKHRRLGWKYSPETHATRYRKYGSKDPRSVPRPGM
;
A
#
# COMPACT_ATOMS: atom_id res chain seq x y z
N MET A 1 -44.25 -17.74 -9.24
CA MET A 1 -43.55 -16.54 -9.75
C MET A 1 -43.97 -15.38 -8.87
N SER A 2 -43.03 -14.79 -8.13
CA SER A 2 -43.26 -13.58 -7.33
C SER A 2 -42.10 -12.64 -7.62
N SER A 3 -42.40 -11.46 -8.15
CA SER A 3 -41.44 -10.40 -8.44
C SER A 3 -41.54 -9.35 -7.35
N GLU A 4 -40.47 -9.15 -6.58
CA GLU A 4 -40.33 -7.97 -5.72
C GLU A 4 -39.12 -7.14 -6.19
N PRO A 5 -39.33 -5.84 -6.50
CA PRO A 5 -38.25 -4.91 -6.79
C PRO A 5 -37.86 -4.10 -5.53
N LEU A 6 -36.56 -4.03 -5.22
CA LEU A 6 -36.05 -3.25 -4.07
C LEU A 6 -35.20 -2.04 -4.50
N THR A 7 -35.92 -0.99 -4.91
CA THR A 7 -35.86 0.38 -4.34
C THR A 7 -34.51 1.06 -3.95
N TRP A 8 -34.18 2.14 -4.68
CA TRP A 8 -33.67 3.49 -4.25
C TRP A 8 -32.45 3.59 -3.28
N SER A 9 -31.50 4.54 -3.40
CA SER A 9 -31.66 6.01 -3.52
C SER A 9 -30.34 6.71 -3.93
N ALA A 10 -30.37 8.03 -4.23
CA ALA A 10 -29.20 8.84 -4.62
C ALA A 10 -28.93 10.03 -3.67
N ILE A 11 -27.68 10.52 -3.59
CA ILE A 11 -27.28 11.81 -2.96
C ILE A 11 -26.14 12.49 -3.76
N TRP A 12 -26.15 13.83 -3.80
CA TRP A 12 -25.13 14.73 -4.37
C TRP A 12 -24.81 15.82 -3.32
N LEU A 13 -23.55 16.29 -3.19
CA LEU A 13 -23.15 17.70 -2.96
C LEU A 13 -21.64 17.90 -2.66
N ALA A 14 -21.18 19.15 -2.79
CA ALA A 14 -19.76 19.55 -2.86
C ALA A 14 -19.21 20.21 -1.58
N GLY A 15 -17.87 20.33 -1.48
CA GLY A 15 -17.17 21.09 -0.43
C GLY A 15 -15.71 21.41 -0.79
N VAL A 16 -15.24 22.62 -0.43
CA VAL A 16 -13.90 23.16 -0.75
C VAL A 16 -13.07 23.30 0.53
N GLY A 17 -11.75 23.05 0.49
CA GLY A 17 -10.86 23.37 1.61
C GLY A 17 -9.41 22.91 1.41
N GLN A 18 -8.48 23.86 1.39
CA GLN A 18 -7.02 23.69 1.21
C GLN A 18 -6.31 23.83 2.58
N LEU A 19 -5.24 23.07 2.87
CA LEU A 19 -4.03 23.53 3.61
C LEU A 19 -2.98 22.43 3.92
N ALA A 20 -1.71 22.79 3.67
CA ALA A 20 -0.48 22.48 4.43
C ALA A 20 0.01 21.02 4.68
N SER A 21 1.12 20.69 4.00
CA SER A 21 2.38 20.11 4.51
C SER A 21 2.42 18.79 5.31
N GLU A 22 1.32 18.09 5.57
CA GLU A 22 1.31 16.83 6.35
C GLU A 22 1.07 15.55 5.51
N HIS A 23 0.98 15.69 4.18
CA HIS A 23 0.33 14.72 3.29
C HIS A 23 1.22 13.57 2.75
N TRP A 24 2.51 13.53 3.03
CA TRP A 24 3.47 12.64 2.34
C TRP A 24 3.64 11.22 2.92
N ALA A 25 3.10 10.95 4.11
CA ALA A 25 3.41 9.74 4.87
C ALA A 25 2.87 8.44 4.23
N LEU A 26 1.62 8.47 3.74
CA LEU A 26 0.92 7.24 3.32
C LEU A 26 0.94 6.98 1.82
N SER A 27 1.42 7.90 0.99
CA SER A 27 1.65 7.62 -0.43
C SER A 27 2.78 6.61 -0.67
N ASN A 28 3.58 6.28 0.35
CA ASN A 28 4.61 5.24 0.29
C ASN A 28 4.14 3.93 0.94
N VAL A 29 3.44 4.02 2.07
CA VAL A 29 2.84 2.85 2.76
C VAL A 29 1.66 2.25 1.98
N ALA A 30 0.89 3.07 1.26
CA ALA A 30 -0.19 2.62 0.36
C ALA A 30 0.31 2.23 -1.04
N GLY A 31 1.61 1.88 -1.17
CA GLY A 31 2.14 1.27 -2.38
C GLY A 31 1.61 -0.15 -2.63
N PHE A 32 0.99 -0.77 -1.62
CA PHE A 32 0.37 -2.08 -1.68
C PHE A 32 -1.10 -2.05 -1.21
N VAL A 33 -1.91 -2.84 -1.93
CA VAL A 33 -2.99 -3.79 -1.58
C VAL A 33 -4.26 -3.61 -2.47
N TYR A 34 -5.21 -4.54 -2.29
CA TYR A 34 -6.57 -4.72 -2.89
C TYR A 34 -6.52 -5.57 -4.16
N ALA A 35 -7.59 -6.15 -4.70
CA ALA A 35 -8.93 -6.33 -4.16
C ALA A 35 -9.18 -7.84 -3.91
N GLN A 36 -10.26 -8.23 -3.23
CA GLN A 36 -11.49 -8.54 -3.98
C GLN A 36 -12.74 -8.47 -3.11
N TRP A 37 -13.72 -7.71 -3.58
CA TRP A 37 -15.16 -8.03 -3.55
C TRP A 37 -15.92 -6.91 -4.30
N TRP A 38 -15.76 -6.86 -5.62
CA TRP A 38 -16.26 -5.74 -6.43
C TRP A 38 -17.41 -6.21 -7.32
N THR A 39 -18.62 -5.74 -7.02
CA THR A 39 -19.69 -5.67 -8.02
C THR A 39 -19.41 -4.50 -8.97
N LEU A 40 -19.90 -4.56 -10.22
CA LEU A 40 -19.62 -3.57 -11.27
C LEU A 40 -19.75 -2.10 -10.80
N ASN A 41 -20.76 -1.83 -9.95
CA ASN A 41 -21.06 -0.50 -9.41
C ASN A 41 -19.95 0.07 -8.51
N HIS A 42 -19.15 -0.78 -7.86
CA HIS A 42 -18.03 -0.35 -7.00
C HIS A 42 -16.74 -0.11 -7.81
N LEU A 43 -16.59 -0.80 -8.96
CA LEU A 43 -15.53 -0.51 -9.94
C LEU A 43 -15.73 0.87 -10.56
N HIS A 44 -16.97 1.19 -10.94
CA HIS A 44 -17.34 2.56 -11.29
C HIS A 44 -17.05 3.54 -10.14
N ALA A 45 -17.52 3.30 -8.91
CA ALA A 45 -17.34 4.26 -7.81
C ALA A 45 -15.88 4.65 -7.53
N ALA A 46 -14.93 3.71 -7.52
CA ALA A 46 -13.52 4.02 -7.26
C ALA A 46 -12.84 4.77 -8.43
N ILE A 47 -13.31 4.53 -9.67
CA ILE A 47 -12.79 5.18 -10.88
C ILE A 47 -13.48 6.54 -11.10
N GLU A 48 -14.75 6.68 -10.73
CA GLU A 48 -15.57 7.89 -10.74
C GLU A 48 -15.36 8.79 -9.51
N ALA A 49 -14.56 8.36 -8.51
CA ALA A 49 -14.08 9.24 -7.43
C ALA A 49 -12.96 10.19 -7.90
N GLN A 50 -12.14 9.74 -8.87
CA GLN A 50 -10.99 10.47 -9.43
C GLN A 50 -11.33 11.77 -10.22
N PRO A 51 -12.42 11.88 -11.03
CA PRO A 51 -12.69 13.02 -11.92
C PRO A 51 -12.83 14.38 -11.21
N SER A 52 -13.19 14.38 -9.92
CA SER A 52 -13.41 15.59 -9.11
C SER A 52 -12.13 16.42 -8.88
N LEU A 53 -10.95 15.86 -9.15
CA LEU A 53 -9.64 16.51 -8.94
C LEU A 53 -9.21 17.46 -10.07
N SER A 54 -9.85 17.40 -11.24
CA SER A 54 -9.28 17.91 -12.50
C SER A 54 -9.43 19.42 -12.76
N ARG A 55 -10.26 20.16 -12.00
CA ARG A 55 -10.69 21.54 -12.37
C ARG A 55 -9.98 22.68 -11.62
N LEU A 56 -8.74 22.50 -11.16
CA LEU A 56 -7.97 23.54 -10.44
C LEU A 56 -6.49 23.73 -10.86
N SER A 57 -6.05 23.24 -12.03
CA SER A 57 -4.69 23.49 -12.56
C SER A 57 -4.47 24.90 -13.13
N GLY A 58 -5.12 25.91 -12.53
CA GLY A 58 -5.17 27.29 -13.01
C GLY A 58 -4.47 28.29 -12.09
N LYS A 59 -3.13 28.38 -12.19
CA LYS A 59 -2.22 29.35 -11.54
C LYS A 59 -1.93 29.10 -10.04
N LEU A 60 -0.69 28.71 -9.76
CA LEU A 60 0.24 29.60 -9.05
C LEU A 60 1.69 29.17 -9.34
N ASN A 61 2.51 30.08 -9.85
CA ASN A 61 3.96 29.92 -9.84
C ASN A 61 4.46 30.48 -8.50
N ASP A 62 5.27 29.71 -7.77
CA ASP A 62 6.45 30.27 -7.11
C ASP A 62 7.45 29.16 -6.74
N PRO A 63 8.78 29.41 -6.81
CA PRO A 63 9.79 28.38 -6.58
C PRO A 63 10.31 28.42 -5.14
N VAL A 64 10.34 27.26 -4.47
CA VAL A 64 11.39 26.75 -3.55
C VAL A 64 10.83 25.50 -2.84
N ALA A 65 11.13 24.35 -3.42
CA ALA A 65 11.20 23.06 -2.73
C ALA A 65 11.93 22.09 -3.66
N SER A 66 13.15 21.67 -3.29
CA SER A 66 13.82 20.57 -3.98
C SER A 66 13.23 19.23 -3.52
N GLU A 67 11.98 18.98 -3.93
CA GLU A 67 11.40 17.64 -3.83
C GLU A 67 12.15 16.74 -4.82
N ALA A 68 12.92 15.80 -4.29
CA ALA A 68 13.40 14.67 -5.07
C ALA A 68 12.17 13.83 -5.44
N ALA A 69 11.60 14.11 -6.63
CA ALA A 69 10.46 13.40 -7.17
C ALA A 69 10.77 11.90 -7.20
N ARG A 70 10.17 11.15 -6.26
CA ARG A 70 10.23 9.68 -6.28
C ARG A 70 9.57 9.24 -7.59
N VAL A 71 10.27 8.39 -8.35
CA VAL A 71 9.73 7.77 -9.57
C VAL A 71 8.36 7.16 -9.23
N PRO A 72 7.30 7.40 -10.02
CA PRO A 72 5.99 6.81 -9.78
C PRO A 72 6.13 5.29 -9.69
N ARG A 73 5.83 4.72 -8.52
CA ARG A 73 5.72 3.28 -8.36
C ARG A 73 4.33 2.85 -8.84
N ASP A 74 4.25 1.63 -9.35
CA ASP A 74 2.96 1.01 -9.64
C ASP A 74 2.17 0.84 -8.33
N LEU A 75 0.85 1.06 -8.39
CA LEU A 75 -0.06 0.72 -7.31
C LEU A 75 -0.20 -0.80 -7.30
N VAL A 76 0.39 -1.46 -6.29
CA VAL A 76 0.37 -2.92 -6.21
C VAL A 76 -0.96 -3.38 -5.66
N LEU A 77 -1.59 -4.33 -6.32
CA LEU A 77 -2.96 -4.80 -6.12
C LEU A 77 -2.87 -6.29 -5.71
N CYS A 78 -2.73 -6.55 -4.41
CA CYS A 78 -2.71 -7.89 -3.81
C CYS A 78 -4.09 -8.56 -3.83
N ILE A 79 -4.26 -9.56 -4.70
CA ILE A 79 -5.45 -10.38 -4.89
C ILE A 79 -5.39 -11.65 -4.05
N GLN A 80 -6.53 -12.18 -3.62
CA GLN A 80 -6.60 -13.55 -3.12
C GLN A 80 -6.14 -14.55 -4.20
N ASP A 81 -5.18 -15.41 -3.85
CA ASP A 81 -4.47 -16.31 -4.76
C ASP A 81 -5.38 -17.17 -5.64
N GLU A 82 -6.42 -17.81 -5.09
CA GLU A 82 -7.35 -18.66 -5.86
C GLU A 82 -8.16 -17.89 -6.91
N GLN A 83 -8.20 -16.57 -6.80
CA GLN A 83 -8.97 -15.68 -7.68
C GLN A 83 -8.09 -14.70 -8.45
N PHE A 84 -6.76 -14.88 -8.43
CA PHE A 84 -5.80 -14.01 -9.13
C PHE A 84 -6.12 -13.90 -10.63
N GLU A 85 -6.23 -15.03 -11.33
CA GLU A 85 -6.61 -15.08 -12.75
C GLU A 85 -7.94 -14.37 -13.02
N ARG A 86 -8.92 -14.52 -12.13
CA ARG A 86 -10.22 -13.88 -12.27
C ARG A 86 -10.16 -12.35 -12.12
N ALA A 87 -9.24 -11.83 -11.30
CA ALA A 87 -8.98 -10.39 -11.24
C ALA A 87 -8.30 -9.88 -12.53
N VAL A 88 -7.36 -10.65 -13.09
CA VAL A 88 -6.68 -10.32 -14.36
C VAL A 88 -7.68 -10.30 -15.52
N GLU A 89 -8.59 -11.28 -15.60
CA GLU A 89 -9.72 -11.28 -16.55
C GLU A 89 -10.58 -10.03 -16.39
N LEU A 90 -10.94 -9.66 -15.15
CA LEU A 90 -11.79 -8.50 -14.86
C LEU A 90 -11.13 -7.18 -15.27
N PHE A 91 -9.83 -7.02 -15.02
CA PHE A 91 -9.08 -5.84 -15.45
C PHE A 91 -8.97 -5.77 -16.98
N THR A 92 -8.78 -6.92 -17.63
CA THR A 92 -8.70 -7.02 -19.09
C THR A 92 -10.05 -6.78 -19.78
N SER A 93 -11.17 -7.08 -19.12
CA SER A 93 -12.51 -6.93 -19.70
C SER A 93 -13.06 -5.50 -19.71
N HIS A 94 -12.32 -4.52 -19.16
CA HIS A 94 -12.70 -3.10 -19.12
C HIS A 94 -11.67 -2.20 -19.85
N PRO A 95 -11.52 -2.34 -21.18
CA PRO A 95 -10.55 -1.60 -21.99
C PRO A 95 -10.89 -0.10 -22.17
N ASP A 96 -12.01 0.36 -21.63
CA ASP A 96 -12.44 1.76 -21.58
C ASP A 96 -11.81 2.54 -20.42
N ILE A 97 -11.37 1.84 -19.36
CA ILE A 97 -10.75 2.41 -18.16
C ILE A 97 -9.30 1.97 -17.94
N LEU A 98 -8.91 0.79 -18.43
CA LEU A 98 -7.62 0.16 -18.16
C LEU A 98 -7.03 -0.45 -19.44
N GLU A 99 -5.78 -0.13 -19.76
CA GLU A 99 -5.03 -0.78 -20.84
C GLU A 99 -3.96 -1.72 -20.26
N PRO A 100 -3.87 -3.00 -20.70
CA PRO A 100 -2.73 -3.85 -20.37
C PRO A 100 -1.43 -3.22 -20.87
N CYS A 101 -0.38 -3.24 -20.06
CA CYS A 101 0.92 -2.68 -20.41
C CYS A 101 2.06 -3.64 -20.05
N GLY A 102 3.20 -3.47 -20.72
CA GLY A 102 4.39 -4.28 -20.45
C GLY A 102 4.92 -4.11 -19.01
N PRO A 103 5.78 -5.03 -18.56
CA PRO A 103 6.40 -4.97 -17.24
C PRO A 103 7.12 -3.63 -17.04
N ASN A 104 7.26 -3.22 -15.77
CA ASN A 104 7.92 -1.97 -15.44
C ASN A 104 9.35 -1.96 -16.04
N PRO A 105 9.73 -0.95 -16.85
CA PRO A 105 11.04 -0.90 -17.51
C PRO A 105 12.20 -0.79 -16.50
N LEU A 106 11.92 -0.39 -15.27
CA LEU A 106 12.86 -0.42 -14.15
C LEU A 106 12.64 -1.71 -13.36
N LYS A 107 13.43 -2.75 -13.66
CA LYS A 107 13.53 -3.92 -12.79
C LYS A 107 14.09 -3.50 -11.44
N SER A 108 13.33 -3.69 -10.37
CA SER A 108 13.85 -3.61 -9.00
C SER A 108 14.59 -4.92 -8.69
N PRO A 109 15.85 -4.90 -8.26
CA PRO A 109 16.61 -6.14 -8.01
C PRO A 109 15.98 -7.02 -6.91
N ASN A 110 15.14 -6.44 -6.05
CA ASN A 110 14.57 -7.10 -4.88
C ASN A 110 13.08 -7.46 -5.05
N LEU A 111 12.52 -7.34 -6.27
CA LEU A 111 11.10 -7.63 -6.54
C LEU A 111 10.93 -8.38 -7.87
N LEU A 112 10.07 -9.39 -7.90
CA LEU A 112 9.68 -10.13 -9.10
C LEU A 112 8.45 -9.53 -9.82
N ASN A 113 8.24 -8.22 -9.67
CA ASN A 113 7.08 -7.49 -10.22
C ASN A 113 6.90 -7.70 -11.73
N HIS A 114 7.95 -7.98 -12.50
CA HIS A 114 7.85 -8.24 -13.94
C HIS A 114 7.17 -9.57 -14.30
N LYS A 115 6.94 -10.47 -13.33
CA LYS A 115 6.25 -11.75 -13.53
C LYS A 115 4.73 -11.62 -13.55
N TYR A 116 4.18 -10.46 -13.16
CA TYR A 116 2.75 -10.28 -12.96
C TYR A 116 2.11 -9.21 -13.87
N PRO A 117 0.79 -9.30 -14.17
CA PRO A 117 0.12 -8.39 -15.08
C PRO A 117 0.06 -6.95 -14.57
N ARG A 118 0.38 -6.01 -15.47
CA ARG A 118 0.43 -4.57 -15.19
C ARG A 118 -0.53 -3.84 -16.14
N PHE A 119 -1.32 -2.92 -15.60
CA PHE A 119 -2.31 -2.14 -16.34
C PHE A 119 -2.06 -0.65 -16.15
N LYS A 120 -2.33 0.17 -17.16
CA LYS A 120 -2.32 1.64 -17.05
C LYS A 120 -3.76 2.14 -17.05
N ALA A 121 -4.08 3.07 -16.16
CA ALA A 121 -5.38 3.73 -16.15
C ALA A 121 -5.48 4.74 -17.30
N ILE A 122 -6.52 4.60 -18.13
CA ILE A 122 -6.70 5.41 -19.34
C ILE A 122 -7.05 6.85 -18.95
N GLY A 123 -6.32 7.82 -19.51
CA GLY A 123 -6.42 9.23 -19.13
C GLY A 123 -5.63 9.63 -17.88
N TRP A 124 -4.97 8.68 -17.20
CA TRP A 124 -4.20 8.91 -15.98
C TRP A 124 -2.72 8.53 -16.13
N ALA A 125 -1.88 9.04 -15.23
CA ALA A 125 -0.47 8.67 -15.13
C ALA A 125 -0.23 7.48 -14.18
N SER A 126 -1.30 6.86 -13.69
CA SER A 126 -1.28 5.77 -12.71
C SER A 126 -1.21 4.41 -13.38
N PHE A 127 -0.41 3.52 -12.79
CA PHE A 127 -0.25 2.14 -13.20
C PHE A 127 -0.63 1.23 -12.04
N TRP A 128 -1.20 0.08 -12.34
CA TRP A 128 -1.62 -0.96 -11.41
C TRP A 128 -0.82 -2.23 -11.70
N LEU A 129 -0.31 -2.88 -10.67
CA LEU A 129 0.34 -4.19 -10.77
C LEU A 129 -0.48 -5.19 -9.96
N LEU A 130 -1.12 -6.16 -10.60
CA LEU A 130 -1.83 -7.21 -9.89
C LEU A 130 -0.82 -8.23 -9.39
N VAL A 131 -0.90 -8.65 -8.12
CA VAL A 131 -0.07 -9.72 -7.55
C VAL A 131 -0.92 -10.64 -6.66
N PRO A 132 -0.54 -11.92 -6.48
CA PRO A 132 -1.13 -12.77 -5.45
C PRO A 132 -0.85 -12.23 -4.03
N GLY A 133 -1.62 -12.67 -3.05
CA GLY A 133 -1.45 -12.33 -1.64
C GLY A 133 -0.16 -12.90 -1.07
N ASP A 134 0.15 -14.16 -1.39
CA ASP A 134 1.39 -14.81 -0.95
C ASP A 134 2.64 -14.11 -1.49
N TYR A 135 2.60 -13.48 -2.67
CA TYR A 135 3.73 -12.68 -3.18
C TYR A 135 4.10 -11.50 -2.26
N CYS A 136 3.13 -10.99 -1.49
CA CYS A 136 3.34 -9.92 -0.52
C CYS A 136 3.32 -10.41 0.93
N HIS A 137 3.37 -11.73 1.17
CA HIS A 137 3.19 -12.32 2.50
C HIS A 137 1.89 -11.81 3.17
N LEU A 138 0.77 -11.77 2.43
CA LEU A 138 -0.51 -11.25 2.91
C LEU A 138 -1.65 -12.23 2.67
N THR A 139 -2.27 -12.70 3.74
CA THR A 139 -3.50 -13.50 3.71
C THR A 139 -4.70 -12.59 3.35
N VAL A 140 -4.99 -12.47 2.06
CA VAL A 140 -6.05 -11.59 1.51
C VAL A 140 -7.44 -12.23 1.72
N GLU A 141 -8.00 -12.02 2.90
CA GLU A 141 -9.34 -12.50 3.28
C GLU A 141 -10.22 -11.36 3.80
N PRO A 142 -11.57 -11.43 3.69
CA PRO A 142 -12.47 -10.38 4.17
C PRO A 142 -12.28 -10.00 5.64
N GLN A 143 -11.99 -10.98 6.52
CA GLN A 143 -11.68 -10.73 7.93
C GLN A 143 -10.39 -9.94 8.18
N ASN A 144 -9.46 -9.93 7.23
CA ASN A 144 -8.17 -9.24 7.32
C ASN A 144 -8.21 -7.85 6.68
N ILE A 145 -9.35 -7.46 6.12
CA ILE A 145 -9.54 -6.20 5.40
C ILE A 145 -10.31 -5.19 6.29
N GLU A 146 -9.88 -3.92 6.26
CA GLU A 146 -10.65 -2.76 6.72
C GLU A 146 -10.93 -1.81 5.54
N TRP A 147 -11.71 -0.74 5.73
CA TRP A 147 -12.09 0.17 4.64
C TRP A 147 -11.85 1.63 5.02
N SER A 148 -11.40 2.42 4.05
CA SER A 148 -11.12 3.84 4.18
C SER A 148 -12.40 4.66 4.03
N LEU A 149 -12.36 5.92 4.47
CA LEU A 149 -13.46 6.86 4.31
C LEU A 149 -13.79 7.15 2.82
N GLY A 150 -12.90 6.80 1.89
CA GLY A 150 -13.13 6.89 0.44
C GLY A 150 -13.58 5.57 -0.22
N GLY A 151 -13.82 4.50 0.55
CA GLY A 151 -14.11 3.17 -0.02
C GLY A 151 -12.89 2.43 -0.55
N LEU A 152 -11.68 2.97 -0.34
CA LEU A 152 -10.41 2.24 -0.42
C LEU A 152 -10.46 1.01 0.52
N PRO A 153 -10.39 -0.28 0.14
CA PRO A 153 -10.07 -1.29 1.14
C PRO A 153 -8.67 -1.02 1.73
N TYR A 154 -8.36 -1.68 2.84
CA TYR A 154 -7.20 -1.64 3.75
C TYR A 154 -6.68 -3.03 4.18
N PRO A 155 -5.41 -3.47 4.14
CA PRO A 155 -5.04 -4.56 5.06
C PRO A 155 -5.15 -4.02 6.49
N LYS A 156 -5.77 -4.77 7.41
CA LYS A 156 -5.85 -4.38 8.83
C LYS A 156 -4.45 -4.15 9.38
N LEU A 157 -4.27 -3.06 10.13
CA LEU A 157 -2.96 -2.66 10.64
C LEU A 157 -2.14 -3.79 11.31
N PRO A 158 -2.70 -4.66 12.19
CA PRO A 158 -1.94 -5.79 12.74
C PRO A 158 -1.47 -6.80 11.68
N VAL A 159 -2.32 -7.11 10.69
CA VAL A 159 -2.00 -8.05 9.60
C VAL A 159 -0.84 -7.52 8.76
N TYR A 160 -0.86 -6.24 8.40
CA TYR A 160 0.21 -5.63 7.60
C TYR A 160 1.52 -5.47 8.38
N VAL A 161 1.46 -5.12 9.67
CA VAL A 161 2.67 -5.08 10.52
C VAL A 161 3.27 -6.49 10.72
N GLN A 162 2.44 -7.50 10.97
CA GLN A 162 2.88 -8.89 11.13
C GLN A 162 3.57 -9.38 9.85
N SER A 163 2.91 -9.20 8.70
CA SER A 163 3.45 -9.48 7.36
C SER A 163 4.82 -8.84 7.14
N ALA A 164 4.98 -7.54 7.44
CA ALA A 164 6.24 -6.82 7.27
C ALA A 164 7.36 -7.29 8.24
N ILE A 165 7.01 -7.82 9.42
CA ILE A 165 7.96 -8.48 10.33
C ILE A 165 8.39 -9.83 9.76
N ASP A 166 7.43 -10.70 9.42
CA ASP A 166 7.69 -12.07 8.99
C ASP A 166 8.45 -12.15 7.66
N SER A 167 8.08 -11.33 6.68
CA SER A 167 8.77 -11.16 5.39
C SER A 167 10.09 -10.38 5.47
N LYS A 168 10.47 -9.88 6.66
CA LYS A 168 11.60 -8.94 6.84
C LYS A 168 11.55 -7.69 5.95
N SER A 169 10.36 -7.16 5.59
CA SER A 169 10.28 -5.86 4.93
C SER A 169 10.53 -4.71 5.91
N LEU A 170 11.79 -4.59 6.34
CA LEU A 170 12.22 -3.66 7.39
C LEU A 170 11.95 -2.19 7.03
N LEU A 171 12.11 -1.82 5.75
CA LEU A 171 11.86 -0.45 5.30
C LEU A 171 10.36 -0.11 5.39
N ASP A 172 9.49 -0.99 4.92
CA ASP A 172 8.05 -0.76 4.94
C ASP A 172 7.53 -0.78 6.39
N LEU A 173 8.06 -1.68 7.23
CA LEU A 173 7.80 -1.70 8.67
C LEU A 173 8.21 -0.38 9.35
N GLU A 174 9.40 0.15 9.05
CA GLU A 174 9.85 1.43 9.60
C GLU A 174 9.03 2.62 9.09
N GLU A 175 8.66 2.66 7.80
CA GLU A 175 7.80 3.72 7.25
C GLU A 175 6.36 3.65 7.82
N LEU A 176 5.83 2.45 8.07
CA LEU A 176 4.54 2.21 8.72
C LEU A 176 4.55 2.59 10.20
N VAL A 177 5.57 2.16 10.96
CA VAL A 177 5.78 2.52 12.37
C VAL A 177 5.89 4.04 12.52
N ASP A 178 6.62 4.72 11.62
CA ASP A 178 6.73 6.17 11.63
C ASP A 178 5.40 6.83 11.20
N GLY A 179 4.77 6.36 10.13
CA GLY A 179 3.54 6.93 9.56
C GLY A 179 2.31 6.81 10.47
N MET A 180 2.24 5.75 11.28
CA MET A 180 1.19 5.53 12.27
C MET A 180 1.60 5.95 13.69
N ASN A 181 2.88 6.25 13.93
CA ASN A 181 3.49 6.46 15.26
C ASN A 181 3.16 5.31 16.24
N LEU A 182 3.44 4.07 15.83
CA LEU A 182 3.14 2.90 16.67
C LEU A 182 3.98 2.91 17.95
N ALA A 183 3.35 2.52 19.06
CA ALA A 183 3.99 2.34 20.36
C ALA A 183 4.44 0.88 20.53
N GLU A 184 5.49 0.63 21.30
CA GLU A 184 6.05 -0.73 21.48
C GLU A 184 5.01 -1.69 22.10
N GLU A 185 4.25 -1.18 23.06
CA GLU A 185 3.19 -1.85 23.81
C GLU A 185 1.96 -2.13 22.95
N TRP A 186 1.79 -1.47 21.80
CA TRP A 186 0.75 -1.81 20.84
C TRP A 186 1.08 -3.15 20.18
N GLY A 187 2.34 -3.36 19.75
CA GLY A 187 2.75 -4.62 19.14
C GLY A 187 2.63 -5.81 20.10
N HIS A 188 2.96 -5.61 21.38
CA HIS A 188 2.76 -6.63 22.42
C HIS A 188 1.30 -7.01 22.71
N ARG A 189 0.31 -6.28 22.19
CA ARG A 189 -1.12 -6.63 22.31
C ARG A 189 -1.73 -7.17 21.03
N GLU A 190 -1.25 -6.70 19.88
CA GLU A 190 -1.92 -6.92 18.58
C GLU A 190 -1.17 -7.89 17.65
N LEU A 191 0.10 -8.24 17.94
CA LEU A 191 0.98 -9.04 17.07
C LEU A 191 1.42 -10.35 17.74
N ASP A 192 1.72 -11.36 16.93
CA ASP A 192 2.50 -12.51 17.37
C ASP A 192 4.00 -12.19 17.26
N LEU A 193 4.60 -11.86 18.41
CA LEU A 193 6.02 -11.55 18.52
C LEU A 193 6.86 -12.75 19.03
N GLU A 194 6.23 -13.90 19.28
CA GLU A 194 6.94 -15.09 19.71
C GLU A 194 7.57 -15.82 18.51
N GLY A 195 8.69 -16.52 18.76
CA GLY A 195 9.43 -17.23 17.71
C GLY A 195 10.19 -16.31 16.74
N HIS A 196 10.22 -16.73 15.48
CA HIS A 196 11.06 -16.17 14.42
C HIS A 196 10.24 -15.85 13.17
N THR A 197 10.77 -15.01 12.29
CA THR A 197 10.28 -14.71 10.93
C THR A 197 9.93 -15.98 10.14
N ASP A 198 9.01 -15.88 9.17
CA ASP A 198 8.68 -17.00 8.28
C ASP A 198 9.84 -17.35 7.33
N THR A 199 10.71 -18.24 7.79
CA THR A 199 11.88 -18.68 7.03
C THR A 199 11.49 -19.47 5.80
N LYS A 200 10.37 -20.20 5.84
CA LYS A 200 9.92 -21.00 4.69
C LYS A 200 9.48 -20.09 3.55
N TRP A 201 8.66 -19.08 3.85
CA TRP A 201 8.28 -18.08 2.84
C TRP A 201 9.51 -17.36 2.28
N LEU A 202 10.49 -17.01 3.12
CA LEU A 202 11.74 -16.39 2.66
C LEU A 202 12.59 -17.32 1.79
N GLU A 203 12.63 -18.63 2.08
CA GLU A 203 13.29 -19.66 1.26
C GLU A 203 12.60 -19.80 -0.11
N ASP A 204 11.28 -19.97 -0.11
CA ASP A 204 10.44 -20.08 -1.31
C ASP A 204 10.56 -18.80 -2.18
N TYR A 205 10.56 -17.62 -1.55
CA TYR A 205 10.73 -16.33 -2.23
C TYR A 205 12.14 -16.16 -2.81
N ALA A 206 13.20 -16.52 -2.07
CA ALA A 206 14.57 -16.53 -2.58
C ALA A 206 14.74 -17.53 -3.76
N GLN A 207 14.09 -18.69 -3.69
CA GLN A 207 14.09 -19.67 -4.79
C GLN A 207 13.41 -19.10 -6.04
N ALA A 208 12.32 -18.35 -5.89
CA ALA A 208 11.62 -17.73 -7.01
C ALA A 208 12.49 -16.72 -7.81
N PHE A 209 13.52 -16.11 -7.20
CA PHE A 209 14.54 -15.32 -7.91
C PHE A 209 15.53 -16.19 -8.69
N ARG A 210 15.98 -17.31 -8.09
CA ARG A 210 16.87 -18.29 -8.77
C ARG A 210 16.19 -18.85 -10.02
N ASP A 211 14.90 -19.18 -9.90
CA ASP A 211 14.08 -19.72 -11.00
C ASP A 211 13.79 -18.67 -12.09
N ASP A 212 13.80 -17.37 -11.75
CA ASP A 212 13.72 -16.25 -12.71
C ASP A 212 15.08 -15.98 -13.41
N GLY A 213 16.14 -16.71 -13.03
CA GLY A 213 17.48 -16.57 -13.60
C GLY A 213 18.27 -15.38 -13.05
N VAL A 214 17.91 -14.87 -11.87
CA VAL A 214 18.67 -13.81 -11.18
C VAL A 214 19.94 -14.41 -10.59
N ASP A 215 21.09 -13.77 -10.87
CA ASP A 215 22.38 -14.17 -10.31
C ASP A 215 22.37 -14.04 -8.78
N GLU A 216 22.93 -15.04 -8.09
CA GLU A 216 23.03 -15.14 -6.62
C GLU A 216 23.47 -13.84 -5.95
N MET A 217 24.41 -13.12 -6.57
CA MET A 217 24.97 -11.87 -6.05
C MET A 217 23.93 -10.73 -5.96
N PHE A 218 22.79 -10.86 -6.64
CA PHE A 218 21.70 -9.89 -6.63
C PHE A 218 20.44 -10.38 -5.89
N ILE A 219 20.47 -11.57 -5.26
CA ILE A 219 19.36 -12.07 -4.44
C ILE A 219 19.53 -11.55 -3.00
N PHE A 220 18.90 -10.42 -2.70
CA PHE A 220 18.97 -9.77 -1.37
C PHE A 220 17.93 -10.29 -0.36
N VAL A 221 17.47 -11.55 -0.53
CA VAL A 221 16.52 -12.22 0.37
C VAL A 221 17.31 -13.13 1.31
N ASP A 222 17.29 -12.82 2.60
CA ASP A 222 17.93 -13.63 3.65
C ASP A 222 16.87 -14.49 4.37
N PRO A 223 16.90 -15.84 4.26
CA PRO A 223 15.99 -16.72 4.98
C PRO A 223 16.38 -17.02 6.43
N THR A 224 17.54 -16.55 6.93
CA THR A 224 18.02 -16.87 8.29
C THR A 224 16.97 -16.50 9.35
N PRO A 225 16.59 -17.38 10.29
CA PRO A 225 15.60 -17.04 11.31
C PRO A 225 16.05 -15.84 12.17
N VAL A 226 15.20 -14.80 12.27
CA VAL A 226 15.40 -13.65 13.16
C VAL A 226 14.21 -13.53 14.11
N SER A 227 14.43 -13.12 15.36
CA SER A 227 13.32 -12.98 16.31
C SER A 227 12.37 -11.85 15.89
N ARG A 228 11.08 -12.16 15.83
CA ARG A 228 10.01 -11.17 15.52
C ARG A 228 10.02 -10.02 16.53
N LYS A 229 10.18 -10.36 17.80
CA LYS A 229 10.30 -9.40 18.90
C LYS A 229 11.49 -8.47 18.74
N GLU A 230 12.64 -8.95 18.26
CA GLU A 230 13.81 -8.10 18.02
C GLU A 230 13.57 -7.13 16.86
N ILE A 231 12.99 -7.60 15.75
CA ILE A 231 12.60 -6.76 14.60
C ILE A 231 11.63 -5.66 15.05
N TRP A 232 10.56 -6.03 15.74
CA TRP A 232 9.57 -5.08 16.27
C TRP A 232 10.21 -4.05 17.20
N THR A 233 10.96 -4.52 18.20
CA THR A 233 11.63 -3.67 19.19
C THR A 233 12.61 -2.70 18.51
N HIS A 234 13.34 -3.16 17.49
CA HIS A 234 14.22 -2.30 16.70
C HIS A 234 13.43 -1.21 15.97
N ALA A 235 12.37 -1.58 15.26
CA ALA A 235 11.58 -0.65 14.47
C ALA A 235 10.96 0.47 15.33
N VAL A 236 10.36 0.15 16.48
CA VAL A 236 9.68 1.13 17.33
C VAL A 236 10.61 1.99 18.20
N ARG A 237 11.74 1.44 18.68
CA ARG A 237 12.68 2.22 19.51
C ARG A 237 13.53 3.19 18.69
N ASN A 238 13.78 2.91 17.41
CA ASN A 238 14.64 3.74 16.55
C ASN A 238 13.92 4.92 15.84
N LYS A 239 12.63 5.20 16.12
CA LYS A 239 11.85 6.30 15.52
C LYS A 239 12.59 7.65 15.48
N HIS A 240 13.24 8.03 16.59
CA HIS A 240 14.01 9.28 16.66
C HIS A 240 15.26 9.28 15.75
N ARG A 241 15.91 8.13 15.53
CA ARG A 241 17.05 8.02 14.60
C ARG A 241 16.63 8.30 13.16
N ARG A 242 15.38 7.98 12.80
CA ARG A 242 14.81 8.17 11.46
C ARG A 242 14.32 9.58 11.15
N LEU A 243 14.27 10.47 12.15
CA LEU A 243 14.12 11.91 11.92
C LEU A 243 15.26 12.47 11.04
N GLY A 244 16.47 11.90 11.22
CA GLY A 244 17.68 12.38 10.56
C GLY A 244 17.95 13.86 10.86
N TRP A 245 18.55 14.56 9.89
CA TRP A 245 18.77 16.00 9.97
C TRP A 245 17.57 16.83 9.46
N LYS A 246 16.55 16.19 8.86
CA LYS A 246 15.45 16.87 8.15
C LYS A 246 14.32 17.31 9.09
N TYR A 247 14.08 16.57 10.18
CA TYR A 247 12.93 16.79 11.07
C TYR A 247 13.41 17.07 12.50
N SER A 248 12.89 18.13 13.13
CA SER A 248 13.26 18.49 14.50
C SER A 248 12.54 17.61 15.54
N PRO A 249 13.25 17.00 16.51
CA PRO A 249 12.65 16.20 17.57
C PRO A 249 11.79 17.02 18.55
N GLU A 250 11.87 18.36 18.52
CA GLU A 250 11.00 19.22 19.34
C GLU A 250 9.56 19.30 18.81
N THR A 251 9.37 19.00 17.52
CA THR A 251 8.08 19.14 16.81
C THR A 251 7.56 17.83 16.24
N HIS A 252 8.44 16.86 16.00
CA HIS A 252 8.14 15.58 15.34
C HIS A 252 8.32 14.40 16.29
N ALA A 253 7.24 13.64 16.51
CA ALA A 253 7.24 12.37 17.23
C ALA A 253 7.88 11.24 16.42
N THR A 254 7.78 11.31 15.08
CA THR A 254 8.40 10.39 14.12
C THR A 254 8.80 11.15 12.85
N ARG A 255 9.50 10.48 11.93
CA ARG A 255 9.83 11.02 10.59
C ARG A 255 8.65 11.62 9.82
N TYR A 256 7.43 11.18 10.10
CA TYR A 256 6.22 11.53 9.37
C TYR A 256 5.12 12.19 10.22
N ARG A 257 5.33 12.34 11.53
CA ARG A 257 4.26 12.69 12.48
C ARG A 257 4.69 13.77 13.45
N LYS A 258 4.00 14.91 13.43
CA LYS A 258 4.10 15.94 14.48
C LYS A 258 3.41 15.48 15.76
N TYR A 259 3.85 15.99 16.91
CA TYR A 259 3.11 15.80 18.17
C TYR A 259 1.67 16.32 18.05
N GLY A 260 0.70 15.60 18.62
CA GLY A 260 -0.72 15.96 18.58
C GLY A 260 -1.46 15.66 17.26
N SER A 261 -0.80 15.09 16.25
CA SER A 261 -1.43 14.72 14.97
C SER A 261 -2.47 13.58 15.12
N LYS A 262 -3.63 13.70 14.46
CA LYS A 262 -4.73 12.69 14.46
C LYS A 262 -4.36 11.42 13.67
N ASP A 263 -4.88 10.25 14.04
CA ASP A 263 -4.69 9.00 13.31
C ASP A 263 -4.99 9.23 11.80
N PRO A 264 -4.05 8.93 10.88
CA PRO A 264 -4.20 9.31 9.49
C PRO A 264 -5.27 8.49 8.72
N ARG A 265 -5.82 7.43 9.33
CA ARG A 265 -6.99 6.69 8.83
C ARG A 265 -8.31 7.39 9.17
N SER A 266 -8.32 8.19 10.23
CA SER A 266 -9.50 8.98 10.66
C SER A 266 -9.74 10.27 9.86
N VAL A 267 -8.86 10.57 8.89
CA VAL A 267 -8.91 11.78 8.07
C VAL A 267 -9.41 11.43 6.67
N PRO A 268 -10.52 12.02 6.18
CA PRO A 268 -10.95 11.83 4.79
C PRO A 268 -9.88 12.41 3.86
N ARG A 269 -9.51 11.67 2.81
CA ARG A 269 -8.45 12.05 1.88
C ARG A 269 -9.07 12.40 0.53
N PRO A 270 -9.10 13.68 0.12
CA PRO A 270 -9.54 14.05 -1.21
C PRO A 270 -8.59 13.44 -2.25
N GLY A 271 -9.12 12.61 -3.15
CA GLY A 271 -8.35 12.03 -4.26
C GLY A 271 -7.74 10.65 -4.03
N MET A 272 -8.16 9.95 -2.99
CA MET A 272 -8.22 8.48 -2.98
C MET A 272 -9.69 8.03 -2.99
#